data_AF-A0A0Q9YL15-F1
#
_entry.id   AF-A0A0Q9YL15-F1
#
_cell.length_a   1.000
_cell.length_b   1.000
_cell.length_c   1.000
_cell.angle_alpha   90.00
_cell.angle_beta   90.00
_cell.angle_gamma   90.00
#
_symmetry.space_group_name_H-M   'P 1'
#
loop_
_entity.id
_entity.type
_entity.pdbx_description
1 polymer ?
#
loop_
_entity_poly.entity_id
_entity_poly.type
_entity_poly.pdbx_seq_one_letter_code
_entity_poly.pdbx_strand_id
1 'polypeptide(L)'
;MSVYLKNTFFSFKGKISRLEFNLGILVNLVVFVILPMCLNDCLSIFFPTDGPVYCGFMICFKLACFIALFYSLICLAMKRIRDLDLSEWYILPFAFILFLYPIIDLTFLVVVTLSLHTSSSLRIFFPNIYYKNQI
;
A
#
# COMPACT_ATOMS: atom_id res chain seq x y z
N MET A 1 -12.57 -24.32 -5.16
CA MET A 1 -12.58 -22.84 -5.03
C MET A 1 -11.19 -22.21 -5.14
N SER A 2 -10.11 -22.81 -4.59
CA SER A 2 -8.75 -22.23 -4.64
C SER A 2 -8.14 -22.12 -6.06
N VAL A 3 -8.43 -23.08 -6.95
CA VAL A 3 -7.91 -23.08 -8.33
C VAL A 3 -8.47 -21.91 -9.15
N TYR A 4 -9.73 -21.53 -8.91
CA TYR A 4 -10.39 -20.43 -9.62
C TYR A 4 -9.79 -19.09 -9.20
N LEU A 5 -9.63 -18.83 -7.89
CA LEU A 5 -8.97 -17.61 -7.39
C LEU A 5 -7.54 -17.46 -7.90
N LYS A 6 -6.76 -18.56 -7.89
CA LYS A 6 -5.39 -18.56 -8.41
C LYS A 6 -5.37 -18.21 -9.89
N ASN A 7 -6.28 -18.78 -10.68
CA ASN A 7 -6.37 -18.48 -12.09
C ASN A 7 -6.92 -17.08 -12.38
N THR A 8 -7.77 -16.50 -11.54
CA THR A 8 -8.33 -15.17 -11.76
C THR A 8 -7.36 -14.05 -11.37
N PHE A 9 -6.67 -14.18 -10.24
CA PHE A 9 -5.85 -13.09 -9.66
C PHE A 9 -4.34 -13.20 -9.89
N PHE A 10 -3.80 -14.40 -10.13
CA PHE A 10 -2.34 -14.65 -10.19
C PHE A 10 -1.86 -15.32 -11.48
N SER A 11 -2.75 -15.58 -12.42
CA SER A 11 -2.38 -16.06 -13.74
C SER A 11 -2.57 -14.95 -14.75
N PHE A 12 -1.72 -14.88 -15.77
CA PHE A 12 -2.00 -14.08 -16.95
C PHE A 12 -2.98 -14.80 -17.88
N LYS A 13 -3.10 -16.12 -17.87
CA LYS A 13 -3.92 -16.84 -18.86
C LYS A 13 -5.41 -16.84 -18.49
N GLY A 14 -6.27 -16.84 -19.51
CA GLY A 14 -7.72 -16.96 -19.38
C GLY A 14 -8.47 -15.71 -19.82
N LYS A 15 -9.76 -15.89 -20.13
CA LYS A 15 -10.71 -14.79 -20.39
C LYS A 15 -11.39 -14.38 -19.09
N ILE A 16 -11.77 -13.11 -18.97
CA ILE A 16 -12.47 -12.57 -17.81
C ILE A 16 -13.68 -11.74 -18.25
N SER A 17 -14.83 -12.01 -17.66
CA SER A 17 -16.03 -11.20 -17.91
C SER A 17 -15.89 -9.80 -17.31
N ARG A 18 -16.66 -8.83 -17.82
CA ARG A 18 -16.66 -7.45 -17.29
C ARG A 18 -16.99 -7.40 -15.80
N LEU A 19 -17.91 -8.27 -15.36
CA LEU A 19 -18.37 -8.33 -13.97
C LEU A 19 -17.27 -8.89 -13.07
N GLU A 20 -16.59 -9.96 -13.48
CA GLU A 20 -15.46 -10.53 -12.73
C GLU A 20 -14.27 -9.57 -12.65
N PHE A 21 -14.01 -8.79 -13.70
CA PHE A 21 -12.98 -7.76 -13.68
C PHE A 21 -13.30 -6.67 -12.65
N ASN A 22 -14.53 -6.14 -12.65
CA ASN A 22 -14.96 -5.12 -11.70
C ASN A 22 -14.97 -5.65 -10.26
N LEU A 23 -15.44 -6.88 -10.04
CA LEU A 23 -15.37 -7.53 -8.74
C LEU A 23 -13.91 -7.76 -8.30
N GLY A 24 -13.02 -8.14 -9.21
CA GLY A 24 -11.60 -8.32 -8.91
C GLY A 24 -10.93 -7.02 -8.49
N ILE A 25 -11.24 -5.90 -9.16
CA ILE A 25 -10.79 -4.57 -8.74
C ILE A 25 -11.37 -4.20 -7.38
N LEU A 26 -12.68 -4.40 -7.17
CA LEU A 26 -13.33 -4.10 -5.90
C LEU A 26 -12.70 -4.88 -4.74
N VAL A 27 -12.47 -6.18 -4.92
CA VAL A 27 -11.81 -7.03 -3.93
C VAL A 27 -10.39 -6.56 -3.65
N ASN A 28 -9.60 -6.24 -4.68
CA ASN A 28 -8.26 -5.69 -4.48
C ASN A 28 -8.27 -4.36 -3.71
N LEU A 29 -9.25 -3.49 -3.97
CA LEU A 29 -9.42 -2.21 -3.27
C LEU A 29 -9.81 -2.42 -1.81
N VAL A 30 -10.77 -3.33 -1.55
CA VAL A 30 -11.19 -3.68 -0.19
C VAL A 30 -10.03 -4.28 0.60
N VAL A 31 -9.26 -5.20 0.01
CA VAL A 31 -8.07 -5.78 0.65
C VAL A 31 -7.02 -4.71 0.90
N PHE A 32 -6.83 -3.76 -0.02
CA PHE A 32 -5.88 -2.67 0.16
C PHE A 32 -6.22 -1.74 1.32
N VAL A 33 -7.50 -1.53 1.62
CA VAL A 33 -7.92 -0.65 2.73
C VAL A 33 -7.96 -1.41 4.05
N ILE A 34 -8.59 -2.59 4.06
CA ILE A 34 -8.86 -3.33 5.30
C ILE A 34 -7.57 -3.96 5.86
N LEU A 35 -6.74 -4.54 5.01
CA LEU A 35 -5.58 -5.32 5.45
C LEU A 35 -4.54 -4.46 6.20
N PRO A 36 -4.19 -3.24 5.74
CA PRO A 36 -3.32 -2.35 6.50
C PRO A 36 -3.96 -1.83 7.79
N MET A 37 -5.27 -1.57 7.81
CA MET A 37 -5.98 -1.11 9.02
C MET A 37 -5.93 -2.19 10.11
N CYS A 38 -6.36 -3.41 9.80
CA CYS A 38 -6.34 -4.53 10.75
C CYS A 38 -4.93 -4.82 11.27
N LEU A 39 -3.91 -4.69 10.41
CA LEU A 39 -2.55 -4.99 10.80
C LEU A 39 -1.91 -3.88 11.63
N ASN A 40 -2.24 -2.61 11.36
CA ASN A 40 -1.85 -1.48 12.20
C ASN A 40 -2.44 -1.64 13.61
N ASP A 41 -3.72 -1.99 13.71
CA ASP A 41 -4.39 -2.21 14.99
C ASP A 41 -3.78 -3.41 15.73
N CYS A 42 -3.53 -4.54 15.05
CA CYS A 42 -2.88 -5.70 15.66
C CYS A 42 -1.45 -5.42 16.14
N LEU A 43 -0.62 -4.76 15.33
CA LEU A 43 0.78 -4.50 15.71
C LEU A 43 0.91 -3.48 16.84
N SER A 44 -0.02 -2.53 16.94
CA SER A 44 -0.05 -1.56 18.04
C SER A 44 -0.18 -2.21 19.42
N ILE A 45 -0.67 -3.45 19.49
CA ILE A 45 -0.77 -4.25 20.72
C ILE A 45 0.59 -4.82 21.14
N PHE A 46 1.44 -5.16 20.17
CA PHE A 46 2.72 -5.86 20.42
C PHE A 46 3.93 -4.93 20.45
N PHE A 47 3.86 -3.80 19.76
CA PHE A 47 4.97 -2.87 19.63
C PHE A 47 4.53 -1.45 19.97
N PRO A 48 5.36 -0.68 20.70
CA PRO A 48 5.12 0.74 20.86
C PRO A 48 5.14 1.42 19.49
N THR A 49 4.08 2.18 19.20
CA THR A 49 3.80 2.82 17.90
C THR A 49 4.89 3.79 17.44
N ASP A 50 5.76 4.20 18.36
CA ASP A 50 6.75 5.25 18.17
C ASP A 50 8.17 4.66 17.99
N GLY A 51 8.30 3.34 18.07
CA GLY A 51 9.58 2.65 17.96
C GLY A 51 10.09 2.56 16.51
N PRO A 52 11.41 2.71 16.28
CA PRO A 52 11.98 2.61 14.92
C PRO A 52 11.74 1.23 14.27
N VAL A 53 11.64 0.17 15.09
CA VAL A 53 11.33 -1.19 14.65
C VAL A 53 9.89 -1.29 14.13
N TYR A 54 8.93 -0.64 14.79
CA TYR A 54 7.54 -0.58 14.35
C TYR A 54 7.41 0.14 13.01
N CYS A 55 8.04 1.32 12.89
CA CYS A 55 8.06 2.09 11.66
C CYS A 55 8.69 1.30 10.50
N GLY A 56 9.83 0.66 10.73
CA GLY A 56 10.51 -0.16 9.72
C GLY A 56 9.64 -1.34 9.26
N PHE A 57 9.02 -2.06 10.20
CA PHE A 57 8.13 -3.18 9.87
C PHE A 57 6.91 -2.72 9.06
N MET A 58 6.27 -1.62 9.48
CA MET A 58 5.11 -1.05 8.78
C MET A 58 5.46 -0.61 7.35
N ILE A 59 6.65 -0.03 7.14
CA ILE A 59 7.13 0.35 5.80
C ILE A 59 7.32 -0.89 4.92
N CYS A 60 8.06 -1.89 5.41
CA CYS A 60 8.31 -3.13 4.65
C CYS A 60 7.01 -3.87 4.33
N PHE A 61 6.07 -3.92 5.28
CA PHE A 61 4.79 -4.58 5.09
C PHE A 61 3.91 -3.86 4.07
N LYS A 62 3.79 -2.52 4.17
CA LYS A 62 3.05 -1.71 3.20
C LYS A 62 3.62 -1.89 1.79
N LEU A 63 4.95 -1.93 1.66
CA LEU A 63 5.64 -2.19 0.40
C LEU A 63 5.29 -3.58 -0.16
N ALA A 64 5.33 -4.62 0.67
CA ALA A 64 5.00 -5.99 0.26
C ALA A 64 3.54 -6.12 -0.18
N CYS A 65 2.61 -5.53 0.56
CA CYS A 65 1.19 -5.50 0.20
C CYS A 65 0.97 -4.75 -1.12
N PHE A 66 1.65 -3.62 -1.31
CA PHE A 66 1.60 -2.86 -2.55
C PHE A 66 2.06 -3.71 -3.74
N ILE A 67 3.21 -4.37 -3.65
CA ILE A 67 3.73 -5.23 -4.72
C ILE A 67 2.75 -6.36 -5.06
N ALA A 68 2.19 -7.03 -4.05
CA ALA A 68 1.25 -8.12 -4.24
C ALA A 68 -0.04 -7.66 -4.95
N LEU A 69 -0.58 -6.50 -4.57
CA LEU A 69 -1.80 -5.94 -5.16
C LEU A 69 -1.54 -5.38 -6.56
N PHE A 70 -0.41 -4.72 -6.76
CA PHE A 70 0.00 -4.21 -8.06
C PHE A 70 0.15 -5.36 -9.06
N TYR A 71 0.76 -6.47 -8.65
CA TYR A 71 0.84 -7.68 -9.47
C TYR A 71 -0.55 -8.21 -9.83
N SER A 72 -1.45 -8.31 -8.85
CA SER A 72 -2.82 -8.80 -9.09
C SER A 72 -3.60 -7.90 -10.06
N LEU A 73 -3.49 -6.58 -9.92
CA LEU A 73 -4.11 -5.60 -10.82
C LEU A 73 -3.55 -5.70 -12.24
N ILE A 74 -2.24 -5.86 -12.40
CA ILE A 74 -1.63 -6.09 -13.72
C ILE A 74 -2.17 -7.38 -14.34
N CYS A 75 -2.26 -8.48 -13.58
CA CYS A 75 -2.82 -9.73 -14.09
C CYS A 75 -4.26 -9.56 -14.58
N LEU A 76 -5.12 -8.86 -13.84
CA LEU A 76 -6.50 -8.57 -14.22
C LEU A 76 -6.58 -7.68 -15.46
N ALA A 77 -5.79 -6.60 -15.50
CA ALA A 77 -5.75 -5.68 -16.63
C ALA A 77 -5.23 -6.38 -17.90
N MET A 78 -4.17 -7.21 -17.78
CA MET A 78 -3.58 -7.91 -18.93
C MET A 78 -4.56 -8.91 -19.55
N LYS A 79 -5.43 -9.53 -18.74
CA LYS A 79 -6.50 -10.38 -19.26
C LYS A 79 -7.54 -9.56 -20.01
N ARG A 80 -7.96 -8.43 -19.43
CA ARG A 80 -8.97 -7.58 -20.04
C ARG A 80 -8.51 -6.97 -21.37
N ILE A 81 -7.25 -6.56 -21.45
CA ILE A 81 -6.65 -6.04 -22.68
C ILE A 81 -6.58 -7.11 -23.77
N ARG A 82 -6.16 -8.34 -23.42
CA ARG A 82 -6.18 -9.47 -24.36
C ARG A 82 -7.58 -9.89 -24.79
N ASP A 83 -8.56 -9.82 -23.90
CA ASP A 83 -9.96 -10.08 -24.26
C ASP A 83 -10.54 -9.04 -25.23
N LEU A 84 -9.90 -7.87 -25.34
CA LEU A 84 -10.25 -6.82 -26.29
C LEU A 84 -9.39 -6.89 -27.57
N ASP A 85 -8.54 -7.91 -27.72
CA ASP A 85 -7.55 -8.05 -28.81
C ASP A 85 -6.65 -6.81 -28.96
N LEU A 86 -6.40 -6.11 -27.85
CA LEU A 86 -5.52 -4.94 -27.81
C LEU A 86 -4.08 -5.33 -27.46
N SER A 87 -3.15 -4.46 -27.86
CA SER A 87 -1.73 -4.61 -27.55
C SER A 87 -1.47 -4.58 -26.04
N GLU A 88 -0.69 -5.53 -25.52
CA GLU A 88 -0.36 -5.62 -24.08
C GLU A 88 0.41 -4.39 -23.56
N TRP A 89 1.03 -3.63 -24.48
CA TRP A 89 1.73 -2.38 -24.20
C TRP A 89 0.81 -1.27 -23.66
N TYR A 90 -0.50 -1.35 -23.87
CA TYR A 90 -1.45 -0.38 -23.30
C TYR A 90 -1.50 -0.41 -21.76
N ILE A 91 -0.92 -1.43 -21.12
CA ILE A 91 -0.85 -1.52 -19.67
C ILE A 91 0.24 -0.63 -19.06
N LEU A 92 1.27 -0.26 -19.82
CA LEU A 92 2.37 0.58 -19.33
C LEU A 92 1.91 1.92 -18.75
N PRO A 93 1.08 2.74 -19.43
CA PRO A 93 0.59 4.00 -18.86
C PRO A 93 -0.28 3.77 -17.61
N PHE A 94 -1.05 2.69 -17.57
CA PHE A 94 -1.86 2.32 -16.40
C PHE A 94 -0.99 1.92 -15.21
N ALA A 95 0.00 1.07 -15.47
CA ALA A 95 0.99 0.63 -14.49
C ALA A 95 1.80 1.83 -13.95
N PHE A 96 2.15 2.79 -14.81
CA PHE A 96 2.88 3.99 -14.42
C PHE A 96 2.08 4.87 -13.46
N ILE A 97 0.79 5.13 -13.74
CA ILE A 97 -0.08 5.90 -12.85
C ILE A 97 -0.24 5.20 -11.50
N LEU A 98 -0.47 3.88 -11.51
CA LEU A 98 -0.57 3.07 -10.29
C LEU A 98 0.75 3.03 -9.49
N PHE A 99 1.90 3.14 -10.15
CA PHE A 99 3.22 3.17 -9.53
C PHE A 99 3.58 4.53 -8.90
N LEU A 100 2.98 5.63 -9.38
CA LEU A 100 3.18 6.95 -8.78
C LEU A 100 2.51 7.10 -7.41
N TYR A 101 1.35 6.47 -7.22
CA TYR A 101 0.60 6.53 -5.96
C TYR A 101 1.40 6.08 -4.70
N PRO A 102 2.03 4.89 -4.67
CA PRO A 102 2.82 4.48 -3.51
C PRO A 102 4.04 5.36 -3.28
N ILE A 103 4.65 5.94 -4.33
CA ILE A 103 5.78 6.85 -4.19
C ILE A 103 5.34 8.09 -3.42
N ILE A 104 4.16 8.63 -3.76
CA ILE A 104 3.56 9.77 -3.06
C ILE A 104 3.26 9.40 -1.60
N ASP A 105 2.65 8.23 -1.35
CA ASP A 105 2.31 7.79 0.02
C ASP A 105 3.55 7.50 0.88
N LEU A 106 4.58 6.85 0.32
CA LEU A 106 5.87 6.63 1.00
C LEU A 106 6.58 7.95 1.29
N THR A 107 6.57 8.89 0.34
CA THR A 107 7.18 10.21 0.54
C THR A 107 6.46 10.96 1.65
N PHE A 108 5.12 10.92 1.68
CA PHE A 108 4.34 11.51 2.76
C PHE A 108 4.66 10.88 4.11
N LEU A 109 4.71 9.54 4.19
CA LEU A 109 5.06 8.81 5.41
C LEU A 109 6.47 9.15 5.91
N VAL A 110 7.45 9.25 5.01
CA VAL A 110 8.84 9.61 5.34
C VAL A 110 8.92 11.05 5.84
N VAL A 111 8.24 11.99 5.18
CA VAL A 111 8.17 13.39 5.62
C VAL A 111 7.54 13.50 7.01
N VAL A 112 6.40 12.84 7.25
CA VAL A 112 5.74 12.83 8.57
C VAL A 112 6.65 12.23 9.64
N THR A 113 7.32 11.11 9.35
CA THR A 113 8.24 10.46 10.29
C THR A 113 9.44 11.35 10.62
N LEU A 114 10.03 12.02 9.62
CA LEU A 114 11.13 12.96 9.82
C LEU A 114 10.70 14.20 10.61
N SER A 115 9.50 14.72 10.37
CA SER A 115 8.92 15.85 11.11
C SER A 115 8.65 15.51 12.58
N LEU A 116 8.18 14.30 12.86
CA LEU A 116 8.00 13.82 14.22
C LEU A 116 9.34 13.62 14.95
N HIS A 117 10.35 13.09 14.26
CA HIS A 117 11.68 12.89 14.85
C HIS A 117 12.43 14.21 15.11
N THR A 118 12.33 15.20 14.22
CA THR A 118 12.89 16.55 14.47
C THR A 118 12.20 17.23 15.65
N SER A 119 10.88 17.05 15.80
CA SER A 119 10.11 17.62 16.91
C SER A 119 10.47 17.01 18.28
N SER A 120 10.74 15.71 18.34
CA SER A 120 11.21 15.05 19.58
C SER A 120 12.67 15.38 19.90
N SER A 121 13.52 15.53 18.89
CA SER A 121 14.93 15.95 19.07
C SER A 121 15.05 17.37 19.62
N LEU A 122 14.20 18.30 19.15
CA LEU A 122 14.16 19.69 19.66
C LEU A 122 13.73 19.77 21.14
N ARG A 123 12.84 18.88 21.61
CA ARG A 123 12.47 18.81 23.05
C ARG A 123 13.63 18.36 23.94
N ILE A 124 14.51 17.52 23.42
CA ILE A 124 15.69 17.02 24.14
C ILE A 124 16.79 18.10 24.20
N PHE A 125 16.94 18.90 23.13
CA PHE A 125 17.94 19.98 23.07
C PHE A 125 17.51 21.30 23.74
N PHE A 126 16.21 21.60 23.81
CA PHE A 126 15.67 22.80 24.47
C PHE A 126 14.60 22.47 25.53
N PRO A 127 14.93 21.72 26.59
CA PRO A 127 13.96 21.41 27.65
C PRO A 127 13.49 22.67 28.40
N ASN A 128 14.28 23.75 28.35
CA ASN A 128 14.11 24.93 29.20
C ASN A 128 13.18 26.02 28.62
N ILE A 129 12.74 25.91 27.37
CA ILE A 129 11.82 26.90 26.76
C ILE A 129 10.36 26.54 27.03
N TYR A 130 10.03 25.26 27.19
CA TYR A 130 8.65 24.81 27.39
C TYR A 130 8.13 24.94 28.82
N TYR A 131 9.01 24.99 29.83
CA TYR A 131 8.59 25.21 31.22
C TYR A 131 8.32 26.68 31.57
N LYS A 132 8.71 27.63 30.72
CA LYS A 132 8.56 29.06 31.02
C LYS A 132 7.18 29.66 30.65
N ASN A 133 6.34 28.89 29.96
CA ASN A 133 4.97 29.31 29.58
C ASN A 133 3.86 28.55 30.35
N GLN A 134 4.20 27.85 31.43
CA GLN A 134 3.22 27.18 32.31
C GLN A 134 3.11 27.81 33.71
N ILE A 135 3.52 29.07 33.86
CA ILE A 135 3.24 29.89 35.07
C ILE A 135 2.40 31.09 34.65
#